data_AF-A0ABD0R4P1-F1
#
_entry.id   AF-A0ABD0R4P1-F1
#
_cell.length_a   1.000
_cell.length_b   1.000
_cell.length_c   1.000
_cell.angle_alpha   90.00
_cell.angle_beta   90.00
_cell.angle_gamma   90.00
#
_symmetry.space_group_name_H-M   'P 1'
#
loop_
_entity.id
_entity.type
_entity.pdbx_description
1 polymer ?
#
loop_
_entity_poly.entity_id
_entity_poly.type
_entity_poly.pdbx_seq_one_letter_code
_entity_poly.pdbx_strand_id
1 'polypeptide(L)'
;QNVTFSCQPNSHQGSNERDIKFLADSRRQSFLGTLLDCEPLGSPDIGPRESVFQFETEDLELLPIRDLALFDHSDTTEQFQFTVGH
;
A
#
# COMPACT_ATOMS: atom_id res chain seq x y z
N GLN A 1 -5.88 5.97 -11.68
CA GLN A 1 -5.84 6.57 -10.32
C GLN A 1 -4.64 6.01 -9.59
N ASN A 2 -3.99 6.82 -8.75
CA ASN A 2 -2.80 6.39 -8.00
C ASN A 2 -3.07 6.40 -6.49
N VAL A 3 -2.51 5.42 -5.77
CA VAL A 3 -2.44 5.41 -4.31
C VAL A 3 -0.97 5.22 -3.92
N THR A 4 -0.42 6.15 -3.16
CA THR A 4 0.97 6.09 -2.69
C THR A 4 1.01 5.55 -1.26
N PHE A 5 1.85 4.55 -1.02
CA PHE A 5 2.21 4.07 0.31
C PHE A 5 3.55 4.68 0.72
N SER A 6 3.61 5.25 1.92
CA SER A 6 4.80 5.95 2.43
C SER A 6 5.17 5.47 3.84
N CYS A 7 6.45 5.16 4.02
CA CYS A 7 7.06 4.90 5.31
C CYS A 7 7.41 6.20 6.05
N GLN A 8 7.34 6.15 7.39
CA GLN A 8 7.67 7.29 8.25
C GLN A 8 9.11 7.81 8.03
N PRO A 9 9.40 9.06 8.43
CA PRO A 9 10.78 9.52 8.52
C PRO A 9 11.59 8.56 9.40
N ASN A 10 12.71 8.08 8.88
CA ASN A 10 13.62 7.09 9.48
C ASN A 10 13.28 5.60 9.26
N SER A 11 12.29 5.29 8.42
CA SER A 11 12.07 3.95 7.89
C SER A 11 12.05 3.93 6.36
N HIS A 12 12.16 2.74 5.79
CA HIS A 12 12.16 2.47 4.36
C HIS A 12 11.49 1.14 4.09
N GLN A 13 11.12 0.87 2.85
CA GLN A 13 10.55 -0.41 2.45
C GLN A 13 11.63 -1.48 2.49
N GLY A 14 11.44 -2.50 3.32
CA GLY A 14 12.32 -3.64 3.46
C GLY A 14 11.99 -4.76 2.46
N SER A 15 12.09 -5.99 2.93
CA SER A 15 11.89 -7.19 2.09
C SER A 15 10.64 -8.00 2.45
N ASN A 16 10.04 -7.75 3.62
CA ASN A 16 8.84 -8.47 4.05
C ASN A 16 7.61 -7.98 3.26
N GLU A 17 6.91 -8.92 2.63
CA GLU A 17 5.71 -8.65 1.84
C GLU A 17 4.44 -8.79 2.69
N ARG A 18 3.49 -7.85 2.50
CA ARG A 18 2.12 -7.95 3.01
C ARG A 18 1.09 -7.83 1.90
N ASP A 19 0.05 -8.63 2.03
CA ASP A 19 -1.12 -8.55 1.15
C ASP A 19 -1.95 -7.32 1.47
N ILE A 20 -2.38 -6.62 0.41
CA ILE A 20 -3.27 -5.47 0.51
C ILE A 20 -4.42 -5.60 -0.48
N LYS A 21 -5.60 -5.15 -0.07
CA LYS A 21 -6.79 -5.07 -0.91
C LYS A 21 -7.26 -3.62 -1.02
N PHE A 22 -7.67 -3.22 -2.22
CA PHE A 22 -8.24 -1.91 -2.49
C PHE A 22 -9.68 -2.08 -2.97
N LEU A 23 -10.64 -1.57 -2.19
CA LEU A 23 -12.06 -1.69 -2.50
C LEU A 23 -12.41 -0.79 -3.69
N ALA A 24 -12.97 -1.40 -4.74
CA ALA A 24 -13.42 -0.70 -5.93
C ALA A 24 -14.69 0.14 -5.69
N ASP A 25 -15.03 1.02 -6.63
CA ASP A 25 -16.21 1.91 -6.51
C ASP A 25 -17.53 1.15 -6.36
N SER A 26 -17.71 0.07 -7.14
CA SER A 26 -18.85 -0.83 -7.05
C SER A 26 -19.06 -1.45 -5.67
N ARG A 27 -18.04 -1.47 -4.80
CA ARG A 27 -18.00 -2.14 -3.48
C ARG A 27 -18.29 -3.64 -3.52
N ARG A 28 -18.23 -4.27 -4.70
CA ARG A 28 -18.46 -5.71 -4.89
C ARG A 28 -17.17 -6.49 -5.10
N GLN A 29 -16.11 -5.79 -5.47
CA GLN A 29 -14.82 -6.36 -5.83
C GLN A 29 -13.68 -5.49 -5.30
N SER A 30 -12.49 -6.07 -5.25
CA SER A 30 -11.27 -5.39 -4.81
C SER A 30 -10.12 -5.72 -5.74
N PHE A 31 -9.26 -4.74 -5.96
CA PHE A 31 -7.94 -4.99 -6.52
C PHE A 31 -7.06 -5.63 -5.44
N LEU A 32 -6.26 -6.60 -5.84
CA LEU A 32 -5.28 -7.24 -4.97
C LEU A 32 -3.90 -6.65 -5.29
N GLY A 33 -3.10 -6.44 -4.26
CA GLY A 33 -1.72 -6.01 -4.40
C GLY A 33 -0.87 -6.55 -3.26
N THR A 34 0.42 -6.27 -3.36
CA THR A 34 1.43 -6.62 -2.37
C THR A 34 2.20 -5.35 -2.03
N LEU A 35 2.52 -5.16 -0.75
CA LEU A 35 3.36 -4.06 -0.27
C LEU A 35 4.55 -4.61 0.48
N LEU A 36 5.63 -3.81 0.51
CA LEU A 36 6.81 -4.11 1.32
C LEU A 36 6.74 -3.34 2.64
N ASP A 37 7.06 -4.01 3.74
CA ASP A 37 6.96 -3.45 5.09
C ASP A 37 7.98 -2.35 5.36
N CYS A 38 7.62 -1.48 6.29
CA CYS A 38 8.51 -0.39 6.68
C CYS A 38 9.52 -0.89 7.73
N GLU A 39 10.77 -1.03 7.32
CA GLU A 39 11.88 -1.39 8.20
C GLU A 39 12.66 -0.15 8.66
N PRO A 40 13.24 -0.16 9.88
CA PRO A 40 14.13 0.90 10.34
C PRO A 40 15.38 1.00 9.47
N LEU A 41 15.91 2.22 9.25
CA LEU A 41 17.13 2.49 8.46
C LEU A 41 18.41 1.69 8.85
N GLY A 42 18.41 0.99 9.99
CA GLY A 42 19.53 0.14 10.40
C GLY A 42 19.50 -1.28 9.82
N SER A 43 18.47 -1.65 9.05
CA SER A 43 18.42 -2.93 8.34
C SER A 43 19.34 -2.92 7.11
N PRO A 44 19.86 -4.08 6.68
CA PRO A 44 20.85 -4.17 5.61
C PRO A 44 20.34 -3.74 4.23
N ASP A 45 19.02 -3.75 4.01
CA ASP A 45 18.38 -3.56 2.71
C ASP A 45 17.73 -2.18 2.57
N ILE A 46 18.50 -1.15 2.17
CA ILE A 46 17.95 0.21 2.01
C ILE A 46 17.06 0.30 0.76
N GLY A 47 15.77 0.02 0.91
CA GLY A 47 14.75 0.23 -0.13
C GLY A 47 14.22 1.67 -0.20
N PRO A 48 13.28 1.93 -1.13
CA PRO A 48 12.66 3.25 -1.26
C PRO A 48 11.77 3.55 -0.04
N ARG A 49 11.50 4.84 0.21
CA ARG A 49 10.58 5.24 1.28
C ARG A 49 9.11 5.12 0.90
N GLU A 50 8.83 5.05 -0.40
CA GLU A 50 7.48 5.11 -0.93
C GLU A 50 7.32 4.18 -2.13
N SER A 51 6.11 3.66 -2.32
CA SER A 51 5.69 2.91 -3.50
C SER A 51 4.33 3.40 -3.98
N VAL A 52 4.06 3.22 -5.27
CA VAL A 52 2.83 3.71 -5.91
C VAL A 52 2.06 2.54 -6.50
N PHE A 53 0.80 2.42 -6.11
CA PHE A 53 -0.18 1.56 -6.76
C PHE A 53 -0.89 2.36 -7.85
N GLN A 54 -0.74 1.93 -9.10
CA GLN A 54 -1.38 2.54 -10.26
C GLN A 54 -2.53 1.67 -10.74
N PHE A 55 -3.74 2.23 -10.73
CA PHE A 55 -4.95 1.57 -11.17
C PHE A 55 -5.41 2.15 -12.51
N GLU A 56 -5.41 1.30 -13.53
CA GLU A 56 -5.87 1.60 -14.89
C GLU A 56 -6.88 0.55 -15.33
N THR A 57 -8.04 1.01 -15.77
CA THR A 57 -9.15 0.15 -16.21
C THR A 57 -10.11 0.94 -17.10
N GLU A 58 -10.71 0.25 -18.07
CA GLU A 58 -11.79 0.78 -18.91
C GLU A 58 -13.17 0.67 -18.22
N ASP A 59 -13.27 -0.16 -17.19
CA ASP A 59 -14.50 -0.34 -16.41
C ASP A 59 -14.67 0.81 -15.41
N LEU A 60 -15.66 1.67 -15.68
CA LEU A 60 -15.97 2.83 -14.86
C LEU A 60 -16.52 2.46 -13.47
N GLU A 61 -16.98 1.22 -13.24
CA GLU A 61 -17.45 0.76 -11.93
C GLU A 61 -16.32 0.37 -10.96
N LEU A 62 -15.08 0.32 -11.45
CA LEU A 62 -13.92 -0.08 -10.65
C LEU A 62 -13.24 1.07 -9.92
N LEU A 63 -13.29 2.28 -10.49
CA LEU A 63 -12.67 3.48 -9.93
C LEU A 63 -13.72 4.52 -9.55
N PRO A 64 -13.49 5.35 -8.52
CA PRO A 64 -12.28 5.43 -7.70
C PRO A 64 -12.19 4.32 -6.64
N ILE A 65 -10.99 4.09 -6.11
CA ILE A 65 -10.77 3.32 -4.90
C ILE A 65 -11.52 3.98 -3.74
N ARG A 66 -12.26 3.17 -2.97
CA ARG A 66 -13.13 3.63 -1.88
C ARG A 66 -12.60 3.36 -0.49
N ASP A 67 -11.82 2.30 -0.35
CA ASP A 67 -11.24 1.88 0.92
C ASP A 67 -10.02 0.97 0.66
N LEU A 68 -9.23 0.71 1.69
CA LEU A 68 -8.11 -0.21 1.65
C LEU A 68 -8.07 -1.08 2.91
N ALA A 69 -7.60 -2.31 2.76
CA ALA A 69 -7.40 -3.25 3.84
C ALA A 69 -6.02 -3.87 3.71
N LEU A 70 -5.16 -3.59 4.68
CA LEU A 70 -3.84 -4.21 4.80
C LEU A 70 -3.95 -5.46 5.68
N PHE A 71 -3.48 -6.59 5.18
CA PHE A 71 -3.42 -7.81 5.97
C PHE A 71 -2.21 -7.76 6.90
N ASP A 72 -2.47 -7.74 8.19
CA ASP A 72 -1.41 -7.69 9.18
C ASP A 72 -0.78 -9.07 9.39
N HIS A 73 0.53 -9.08 9.57
CA HIS A 73 1.33 -10.28 9.77
C HIS A 73 2.26 -10.17 10.99
N SER A 74 2.32 -9.02 11.67
CA SER A 74 3.29 -8.79 12.74
C SER A 74 2.64 -8.41 14.06
N ASP A 75 3.26 -8.84 15.17
CA ASP A 75 2.88 -8.42 16.53
C ASP A 75 3.39 -7.00 16.86
N THR A 76 3.87 -6.25 15.86
CA THR A 76 4.53 -4.95 16.03
C THR A 76 3.70 -3.82 15.48
N THR A 77 3.52 -2.75 16.26
CA THR A 77 2.81 -1.56 15.82
C THR A 77 3.67 -0.76 14.85
N GLU A 78 3.34 -0.83 13.56
CA GLU A 78 3.99 -0.03 12.52
C GLU A 78 3.17 1.20 12.18
N GLN A 79 3.83 2.34 12.03
CA GLN A 79 3.23 3.55 11.50
C GLN A 79 3.50 3.65 10.01
N PHE A 80 2.43 3.80 9.23
CA PHE A 80 2.49 3.99 7.78
C PHE A 80 1.45 5.00 7.33
N GLN A 81 1.58 5.48 6.09
CA GLN A 81 0.63 6.40 5.49
C GLN A 81 0.27 5.96 4.07
N PHE A 82 -1.00 6.15 3.70
CA PHE A 82 -1.46 6.12 2.32
C PHE A 82 -1.90 7.51 1.89
N THR A 83 -1.54 7.90 0.67
CA THR A 83 -2.01 9.13 0.01
C THR A 83 -2.77 8.75 -1.25
N VAL A 84 -4.04 9.14 -1.34
CA VAL A 84 -4.88 8.87 -2.51
C VAL A 84 -4.75 10.02 -3.50
N GLY A 85 -4.26 9.72 -4.70
CA GLY A 85 -4.16 10.67 -5.80
C GLY A 85 -5.53 11.00 -6.42
N HIS A 86 -5.66 12.22 -6.92
CA HIS A 86 -6.82 12.67 -7.71
C HIS A 86 -6.84 12.06 -9.11
#